data_AF-A0A955NSQ0-F1
#
_entry.id   AF-A0A955NSQ0-F1
#
_cell.length_a   1.000
_cell.length_b   1.000
_cell.length_c   1.000
_cell.angle_alpha   90.00
_cell.angle_beta   90.00
_cell.angle_gamma   90.00
#
_symmetry.space_group_name_H-M   'P 1'
#
loop_
_entity.id
_entity.type
_entity.pdbx_description
1 polymer ?
#
loop_
_entity_poly.entity_id
_entity_poly.type
_entity_poly.pdbx_seq_one_letter_code
_entity_poly.pdbx_strand_id
1 'polypeptide(L)'
;QPKKWMTRGEMMNRTVLGKSLVATQDIPKGTSLTRTMMTAKSPGKGISPQRIPDLVGKLAVRDIKADEEFNERDLGAAETQRQKSLPEGFKWGVIVRFGDMDTIVHPDLASVEFHLSDRDLQGGLPENFGTYPQEVVLHMPEYWGNILLDGCTTHPETLSTTREVWCKLADLGREIKPHFEGNKDKPVKLVIHGGGWSQVMPLDFDKRWTLYERLVDSLGQIDQTDVEVLVENMPPLPWFFSEEWFSNLFMDADLIERFVEDTGYGTVFDTSHAALYCNYAGIDQTEYMERLIPTVRYLHVSDGLGVDGEGLQIGEGTIDFKPLAKHVKGKDLNVATEIWQGHKYGGEGFYTAIERLAEIWK
;
A
#
# COMPACT_ATOMS: atom_id res chain seq x y z
N GLN A 1 -3.57 29.93 2.49
CA GLN A 1 -3.33 29.58 3.91
C GLN A 1 -2.59 28.25 3.92
N PRO A 2 -1.63 28.01 4.82
CA PRO A 2 -1.00 26.70 4.93
C PRO A 2 -2.08 25.67 5.29
N LYS A 3 -2.28 24.68 4.42
CA LYS A 3 -3.16 23.53 4.67
C LYS A 3 -2.43 22.66 5.69
N LYS A 4 -3.03 22.36 6.84
CA LYS A 4 -2.48 21.40 7.82
C LYS A 4 -3.10 20.04 7.57
N TRP A 5 -2.30 18.98 7.59
CA TRP A 5 -2.73 17.59 7.55
C TRP A 5 -2.03 16.81 8.66
N MET A 6 -2.48 15.59 8.93
CA MET A 6 -1.81 14.71 9.90
C MET A 6 -0.70 13.94 9.20
N THR A 7 0.47 13.89 9.80
CA THR A 7 1.59 13.07 9.29
C THR A 7 1.34 11.59 9.52
N ARG A 8 2.05 10.70 8.82
CA ARG A 8 1.96 9.23 9.05
C ARG A 8 2.23 8.87 10.51
N GLY A 9 3.24 9.48 11.12
CA GLY A 9 3.54 9.33 12.54
C GLY A 9 2.42 9.80 13.47
N GLU A 10 1.82 10.96 13.18
CA GLU A 10 0.67 11.47 13.94
C GLU A 10 -0.55 10.57 13.80
N MET A 11 -0.83 10.05 12.60
CA MET A 11 -1.93 9.11 12.34
C MET A 11 -1.73 7.79 13.09
N MET A 12 -0.49 7.25 13.11
CA MET A 12 -0.16 6.03 13.84
C MET A 12 -0.29 6.24 15.36
N ASN A 13 0.28 7.34 15.88
CA ASN A 13 0.15 7.71 17.29
C ASN A 13 -1.30 7.94 17.70
N ARG A 14 -2.09 8.64 16.87
CA ARG A 14 -3.51 8.84 17.11
C ARG A 14 -4.28 7.52 17.12
N THR A 15 -3.92 6.57 16.26
CA THR A 15 -4.56 5.24 16.26
C THR A 15 -4.23 4.48 17.54
N VAL A 16 -2.99 4.49 18.01
CA VAL A 16 -2.57 3.75 19.21
C VAL A 16 -3.07 4.42 20.50
N LEU A 17 -2.88 5.74 20.63
CA LEU A 17 -3.14 6.51 21.85
C LEU A 17 -4.58 7.05 21.93
N GLY A 18 -5.28 7.07 20.80
CA GLY A 18 -6.65 7.55 20.71
C GLY A 18 -7.66 6.64 21.37
N LYS A 19 -8.92 7.08 21.30
CA LYS A 19 -10.08 6.30 21.72
C LYS A 19 -11.07 6.23 20.57
N SER A 20 -11.76 5.10 20.48
CA SER A 20 -12.88 4.84 19.60
C SER A 20 -14.15 4.71 20.42
N LEU A 21 -15.28 5.09 19.83
CA LEU A 21 -16.59 4.73 20.34
C LEU A 21 -16.83 3.25 20.15
N VAL A 22 -17.25 2.60 21.23
CA VAL A 22 -17.68 1.21 21.24
C VAL A 22 -19.04 1.09 21.91
N ALA A 23 -19.80 0.07 21.54
CA ALA A 23 -21.09 -0.19 22.15
C ALA A 23 -20.93 -0.74 23.58
N THR A 24 -21.75 -0.26 24.52
CA THR A 24 -21.76 -0.78 25.91
C THR A 24 -22.63 -2.03 26.07
N GLN A 25 -23.40 -2.38 25.05
CA GLN A 25 -24.36 -3.46 25.02
C GLN A 25 -24.62 -3.87 23.57
N ASP A 26 -25.28 -5.00 23.35
CA ASP A 26 -25.79 -5.35 22.02
C ASP A 26 -26.86 -4.33 21.58
N ILE A 27 -26.71 -3.82 20.36
CA ILE A 27 -27.59 -2.85 19.71
C ILE A 27 -28.11 -3.47 18.42
N PRO A 28 -29.38 -3.93 18.39
CA PRO A 28 -29.97 -4.45 17.16
C PRO A 28 -30.12 -3.39 16.08
N LYS A 29 -30.04 -3.79 14.81
CA LYS A 29 -30.35 -2.93 13.65
C LYS A 29 -31.72 -2.27 13.82
N GLY A 30 -31.81 -0.99 13.48
CA GLY A 30 -33.01 -0.16 13.61
C GLY A 30 -33.22 0.42 15.01
N THR A 31 -32.37 0.11 15.99
CA THR A 31 -32.44 0.70 17.33
C THR A 31 -32.03 2.17 17.29
N SER A 32 -32.78 3.05 17.96
CA SER A 32 -32.39 4.44 18.15
C SER A 32 -31.21 4.54 19.11
N LEU A 33 -30.10 5.08 18.62
CA LEU A 33 -28.84 5.19 19.33
C LEU A 33 -28.93 6.27 20.41
N THR A 34 -28.55 5.89 21.64
CA THR A 34 -28.51 6.82 22.77
C THR A 34 -27.10 6.95 23.33
N ARG A 35 -26.85 8.02 24.08
CA ARG A 35 -25.54 8.26 24.72
C ARG A 35 -25.10 7.11 25.62
N THR A 36 -26.02 6.46 26.31
CA THR A 36 -25.72 5.40 27.29
C THR A 36 -25.32 4.08 26.63
N MET A 37 -25.65 3.91 25.34
CA MET A 37 -25.24 2.75 24.54
C MET A 37 -23.78 2.85 24.07
N MET A 38 -23.07 3.94 24.38
CA MET A 38 -21.74 4.24 23.85
C MET A 38 -20.74 4.51 24.98
N THR A 39 -19.54 3.97 24.83
CA THR A 39 -18.38 4.32 25.66
C THR A 39 -17.14 4.49 24.79
N ALA A 40 -16.04 4.95 25.38
CA ALA A 40 -14.79 5.21 24.67
C ALA A 40 -13.69 4.25 25.14
N LYS A 41 -13.18 3.41 24.24
CA LYS A 41 -12.07 2.48 24.50
C LYS A 41 -10.91 2.73 23.54
N SER A 42 -9.69 2.39 23.95
CA SER A 42 -8.53 2.37 23.05
C SER A 42 -8.40 1.00 22.38
N PRO A 43 -7.76 0.88 21.20
CA PRO A 43 -7.15 1.94 20.40
C PRO A 43 -8.18 2.83 19.66
N GLY A 44 -7.73 3.95 19.10
CA GLY A 44 -8.50 4.90 18.29
C GLY A 44 -8.70 4.47 16.83
N LYS A 45 -9.11 3.23 16.58
CA LYS A 45 -9.32 2.64 15.25
C LYS A 45 -10.67 2.94 14.60
N GLY A 46 -11.68 3.28 15.40
CA GLY A 46 -13.05 3.60 14.99
C GLY A 46 -13.41 5.09 15.19
N ILE A 47 -14.70 5.37 15.35
CA ILE A 47 -15.19 6.76 15.45
C ILE A 47 -14.70 7.46 16.72
N SER A 48 -14.19 8.68 16.57
CA SER A 48 -13.78 9.53 17.70
C SER A 48 -14.93 9.78 18.69
N PRO A 49 -14.72 9.68 20.02
CA PRO A 49 -15.72 10.02 21.03
C PRO A 49 -16.28 11.44 20.95
N GLN A 50 -15.61 12.35 20.25
CA GLN A 50 -16.12 13.69 20.00
C GLN A 50 -17.31 13.69 19.03
N ARG A 51 -17.49 12.62 18.24
CA ARG A 51 -18.58 12.43 17.27
C ARG A 51 -19.83 11.79 17.89
N ILE A 52 -19.89 11.57 19.21
CA ILE A 52 -21.10 11.10 19.91
C ILE A 52 -22.36 11.89 19.49
N PRO A 53 -22.33 13.25 19.41
CA PRO A 53 -23.51 14.01 19.02
C PRO A 53 -24.04 13.64 17.63
N ASP A 54 -23.19 13.14 16.74
CA ASP A 54 -23.56 12.77 15.37
C ASP A 54 -24.20 11.39 15.27
N LEU A 55 -24.06 10.55 16.31
CA LEU A 55 -24.68 9.22 16.39
C LEU A 55 -25.98 9.24 17.20
N VAL A 56 -26.05 10.05 18.27
CA VAL A 56 -27.21 10.07 19.16
C VAL A 56 -28.47 10.49 18.39
N GLY A 57 -29.51 9.67 18.50
CA GLY A 57 -30.79 9.86 17.81
C GLY A 57 -30.87 9.23 16.42
N LYS A 58 -29.75 8.75 15.85
CA LYS A 58 -29.78 7.96 14.60
C LYS A 58 -30.25 6.53 14.88
N LEU A 59 -30.78 5.88 13.84
CA LEU A 59 -31.07 4.45 13.89
C LEU A 59 -29.81 3.66 13.52
N ALA A 60 -29.51 2.60 14.28
CA ALA A 60 -28.44 1.68 13.96
C ALA A 60 -28.68 1.04 12.57
N VAL A 61 -27.71 1.15 11.67
CA VAL A 61 -27.84 0.66 10.27
C VAL A 61 -27.53 -0.85 10.14
N ARG A 62 -26.94 -1.42 11.18
CA ARG A 62 -26.51 -2.82 11.33
C ARG A 62 -26.66 -3.25 12.78
N ASP A 63 -26.54 -4.55 13.04
CA ASP A 63 -26.35 -5.05 14.40
C ASP A 63 -24.95 -4.68 14.90
N ILE A 64 -24.85 -4.21 16.14
CA ILE A 64 -23.59 -3.82 16.79
C ILE A 64 -23.51 -4.58 18.11
N LYS A 65 -22.50 -5.41 18.29
CA LYS A 65 -22.30 -6.18 19.52
C LYS A 65 -21.72 -5.32 20.64
N ALA A 66 -21.97 -5.71 21.89
CA ALA A 66 -21.25 -5.13 23.02
C ALA A 66 -19.74 -5.18 22.77
N ASP A 67 -19.05 -4.08 23.09
CA ASP A 67 -17.63 -3.83 22.84
C ASP A 67 -17.20 -3.71 21.36
N GLU A 68 -18.12 -3.80 20.41
CA GLU A 68 -17.84 -3.53 19.00
C GLU A 68 -17.70 -2.02 18.74
N GLU A 69 -16.74 -1.66 17.88
CA GLU A 69 -16.49 -0.28 17.47
C GLU A 69 -17.59 0.26 16.55
N PHE A 70 -17.97 1.53 16.74
CA PHE A 70 -18.73 2.29 15.75
C PHE A 70 -17.81 2.71 14.60
N ASN A 71 -18.35 2.76 13.38
CA ASN A 71 -17.66 3.16 12.17
C ASN A 71 -18.41 4.25 11.38
N GLU A 72 -17.85 4.73 10.27
CA GLU A 72 -18.44 5.82 9.48
C GLU A 72 -19.82 5.47 8.90
N ARG A 73 -20.14 4.18 8.70
CA ARG A 73 -21.48 3.74 8.27
C ARG A 73 -22.53 4.04 9.33
N ASP A 74 -22.15 3.92 10.60
CA ASP A 74 -23.04 4.24 11.72
C ASP A 74 -23.35 5.76 11.78
N LEU A 75 -22.49 6.59 11.19
CA LEU A 75 -22.71 8.03 11.00
C LEU A 75 -23.55 8.35 9.76
N GLY A 76 -24.06 7.37 9.03
CA GLY A 76 -24.84 7.57 7.82
C GLY A 76 -24.01 7.95 6.59
N ALA A 77 -22.71 7.64 6.59
CA ALA A 77 -22.00 7.48 5.32
C ALA A 77 -22.77 6.45 4.49
N ALA A 78 -23.02 6.77 3.22
CA ALA A 78 -23.77 5.87 2.34
C ALA A 78 -23.12 4.49 2.32
N GLU A 79 -23.91 3.42 2.27
CA GLU A 79 -23.38 2.16 1.75
C GLU A 79 -22.86 2.46 0.35
N THR A 80 -21.54 2.48 0.17
CA THR A 80 -20.98 2.09 -1.12
C THR A 80 -21.37 0.63 -1.29
N GLN A 81 -22.56 0.40 -1.86
CA GLN A 81 -22.87 -0.90 -2.41
C GLN A 81 -21.74 -1.19 -3.37
N ARG A 82 -20.95 -2.24 -3.10
CA ARG A 82 -19.93 -2.67 -4.06
C ARG A 82 -20.62 -2.78 -5.39
N GLN A 83 -20.13 -2.00 -6.36
CA GLN A 83 -20.65 -2.10 -7.71
C GLN A 83 -20.56 -3.57 -8.12
N LYS A 84 -21.61 -4.06 -8.79
CA LYS A 84 -21.63 -5.42 -9.30
C LYS A 84 -20.53 -5.68 -10.33
N SER A 85 -19.98 -4.61 -10.90
CA SER A 85 -18.94 -4.62 -11.91
C SER A 85 -17.97 -3.47 -11.65
N LEU A 86 -16.69 -3.66 -11.94
CA LEU A 86 -15.69 -2.59 -11.86
C LEU A 86 -15.70 -1.71 -13.12
N PRO A 87 -15.24 -0.44 -13.03
CA PRO A 87 -15.07 0.41 -14.20
C PRO A 87 -14.15 -0.23 -15.25
N GLU A 88 -14.60 -0.26 -16.50
CA GLU A 88 -13.87 -0.86 -17.62
C GLU A 88 -12.66 -0.02 -18.07
N GLY A 89 -11.76 -0.64 -18.85
CA GLY A 89 -10.66 0.03 -19.57
C GLY A 89 -9.31 0.03 -18.86
N PHE A 90 -9.24 -0.49 -17.63
CA PHE A 90 -8.03 -0.56 -16.80
C PHE A 90 -7.94 -1.89 -16.07
N LYS A 91 -6.73 -2.32 -15.75
CA LYS A 91 -6.46 -3.55 -14.98
C LYS A 91 -6.36 -3.24 -13.49
N TRP A 92 -7.51 -3.04 -12.86
CA TRP A 92 -7.58 -2.69 -11.44
C TRP A 92 -7.05 -3.82 -10.53
N GLY A 93 -6.33 -3.44 -9.51
CA GLY A 93 -5.90 -4.30 -8.42
C GLY A 93 -6.12 -3.66 -7.06
N VAL A 94 -6.03 -4.48 -6.02
CA VAL A 94 -6.14 -4.04 -4.64
C VAL A 94 -5.08 -4.74 -3.79
N ILE A 95 -4.71 -4.08 -2.70
CA ILE A 95 -3.74 -4.59 -1.74
C ILE A 95 -4.47 -5.23 -0.57
N VAL A 96 -4.10 -6.46 -0.22
CA VAL A 96 -4.80 -7.28 0.78
C VAL A 96 -3.83 -8.10 1.61
N ARG A 97 -4.34 -8.74 2.66
CA ARG A 97 -3.71 -9.90 3.30
C ARG A 97 -4.46 -11.19 2.96
N PHE A 98 -3.88 -12.34 3.28
CA PHE A 98 -4.53 -13.63 3.03
C PHE A 98 -5.95 -13.73 3.62
N GLY A 99 -6.17 -13.19 4.82
CA GLY A 99 -7.48 -13.20 5.48
C GLY A 99 -8.53 -12.28 4.84
N ASP A 100 -8.12 -11.40 3.93
CA ASP A 100 -9.02 -10.44 3.28
C ASP A 100 -9.64 -11.00 1.99
N MET A 101 -9.15 -12.12 1.46
CA MET A 101 -9.54 -12.64 0.14
C MET A 101 -11.06 -12.75 -0.03
N ASP A 102 -11.74 -13.43 0.89
CA ASP A 102 -13.18 -13.67 0.80
C ASP A 102 -14.01 -12.42 1.07
N THR A 103 -13.43 -11.43 1.74
CA THR A 103 -14.15 -10.24 2.17
C THR A 103 -13.93 -9.07 1.25
N ILE A 104 -12.75 -8.88 0.65
CA ILE A 104 -12.35 -7.70 -0.13
C ILE A 104 -12.35 -7.98 -1.62
N VAL A 105 -11.82 -9.11 -2.07
CA VAL A 105 -11.47 -9.32 -3.49
C VAL A 105 -12.72 -9.50 -4.34
N HIS A 106 -12.87 -8.63 -5.34
CA HIS A 106 -13.91 -8.73 -6.37
C HIS A 106 -13.43 -9.61 -7.54
N PRO A 107 -14.27 -10.49 -8.12
CA PRO A 107 -13.89 -11.34 -9.26
C PRO A 107 -13.34 -10.58 -10.47
N ASP A 108 -13.89 -9.40 -10.77
CA ASP A 108 -13.47 -8.56 -11.91
C ASP A 108 -12.12 -7.83 -11.72
N LEU A 109 -11.49 -7.93 -10.54
CA LEU A 109 -10.13 -7.40 -10.39
C LEU A 109 -9.18 -8.10 -11.36
N ALA A 110 -8.21 -7.38 -11.88
CA ALA A 110 -7.17 -7.96 -12.74
C ALA A 110 -6.01 -8.52 -11.91
N SER A 111 -5.72 -7.92 -10.75
CA SER A 111 -4.71 -8.41 -9.82
C SER A 111 -5.10 -8.27 -8.36
N VAL A 112 -4.46 -9.08 -7.54
CA VAL A 112 -4.48 -8.99 -6.08
C VAL A 112 -3.04 -8.98 -5.61
N GLU A 113 -2.73 -8.06 -4.72
CA GLU A 113 -1.41 -7.94 -4.12
C GLU A 113 -1.44 -8.25 -2.64
N PHE A 114 -0.57 -9.15 -2.21
CA PHE A 114 -0.39 -9.43 -0.80
C PHE A 114 0.72 -8.55 -0.23
N HIS A 115 0.34 -7.60 0.63
CA HIS A 115 1.30 -6.85 1.45
C HIS A 115 1.63 -7.67 2.70
N LEU A 116 2.67 -8.48 2.58
CA LEU A 116 3.02 -9.49 3.55
C LEU A 116 3.62 -8.84 4.80
N SER A 117 3.23 -9.31 5.98
CA SER A 117 4.06 -9.15 7.17
C SER A 117 5.09 -10.26 7.29
N ASP A 118 6.08 -10.08 8.16
CA ASP A 118 7.04 -11.13 8.51
C ASP A 118 6.34 -12.42 8.95
N ARG A 119 5.23 -12.33 9.69
CA ARG A 119 4.41 -13.47 10.11
C ARG A 119 3.73 -14.18 8.96
N ASP A 120 3.22 -13.43 7.97
CA ASP A 120 2.57 -14.03 6.81
C ASP A 120 3.59 -14.86 6.02
N LEU A 121 4.80 -14.32 5.82
CA LEU A 121 5.88 -15.03 5.14
C LEU A 121 6.47 -16.18 5.97
N GLN A 122 6.50 -16.09 7.30
CA GLN A 122 6.87 -17.21 8.18
C GLN A 122 5.85 -18.35 8.18
N GLY A 123 4.57 -17.99 8.12
CA GLY A 123 3.47 -18.96 8.09
C GLY A 123 3.35 -19.68 6.75
N GLY A 124 3.77 -19.03 5.66
CA GLY A 124 3.61 -19.54 4.31
C GLY A 124 2.17 -19.46 3.84
N LEU A 125 1.84 -20.24 2.81
CA LEU A 125 0.50 -20.27 2.24
C LEU A 125 -0.50 -20.89 3.25
N PRO A 126 -1.67 -20.26 3.49
CA PRO A 126 -2.70 -20.84 4.35
C PRO A 126 -3.17 -22.23 3.90
N GLU A 127 -3.51 -23.10 4.86
CA GLU A 127 -4.11 -24.40 4.54
C GLU A 127 -5.42 -24.23 3.76
N ASN A 128 -5.62 -25.05 2.72
CA ASN A 128 -6.78 -25.01 1.83
C ASN A 128 -6.94 -23.68 1.06
N PHE A 129 -5.81 -23.05 0.69
CA PHE A 129 -5.83 -21.85 -0.14
C PHE A 129 -6.58 -22.10 -1.47
N GLY A 130 -7.51 -21.20 -1.80
CA GLY A 130 -8.40 -21.32 -2.95
C GLY A 130 -7.68 -21.14 -4.29
N THR A 131 -8.47 -21.15 -5.37
CA THR A 131 -8.03 -20.74 -6.71
C THR A 131 -8.76 -19.46 -7.10
N TYR A 132 -8.02 -18.52 -7.70
CA TYR A 132 -8.49 -17.17 -7.99
C TYR A 132 -8.20 -16.81 -9.46
N PRO A 133 -9.12 -16.10 -10.14
CA PRO A 133 -8.93 -15.76 -11.55
C PRO A 133 -7.90 -14.64 -11.79
N GLN A 134 -7.54 -13.89 -10.75
CA GLN A 134 -6.66 -12.72 -10.84
C GLN A 134 -5.19 -13.08 -11.09
N GLU A 135 -4.39 -12.08 -11.48
CA GLU A 135 -2.95 -12.12 -11.29
C GLU A 135 -2.60 -11.90 -9.79
N VAL A 136 -1.55 -12.54 -9.28
CA VAL A 136 -1.01 -12.31 -7.94
C VAL A 136 0.32 -11.56 -7.99
N VAL A 137 0.46 -10.64 -7.04
CA VAL A 137 1.68 -9.89 -6.75
C VAL A 137 1.99 -10.09 -5.25
N LEU A 138 3.26 -10.28 -4.90
CA LEU A 138 3.69 -10.36 -3.50
C LEU A 138 4.57 -9.15 -3.18
N HIS A 139 4.16 -8.37 -2.20
CA HIS A 139 4.95 -7.28 -1.67
C HIS A 139 5.67 -7.74 -0.41
N MET A 140 6.98 -7.52 -0.37
CA MET A 140 7.81 -7.91 0.77
C MET A 140 7.34 -7.26 2.08
N PRO A 141 7.57 -7.89 3.24
CA PRO A 141 7.51 -7.18 4.50
C PRO A 141 8.65 -6.15 4.59
N GLU A 142 8.43 -5.00 5.22
CA GLU A 142 9.50 -4.01 5.43
C GLU A 142 10.55 -4.47 6.46
N TYR A 143 10.16 -5.31 7.42
CA TYR A 143 11.01 -5.78 8.51
C TYR A 143 10.85 -7.28 8.76
N TRP A 144 11.84 -7.87 9.45
CA TRP A 144 11.80 -9.25 9.94
C TRP A 144 12.10 -9.28 11.44
N GLY A 145 11.07 -9.49 12.27
CA GLY A 145 11.18 -9.28 13.71
C GLY A 145 11.56 -7.83 14.02
N ASN A 146 12.80 -7.61 14.49
CA ASN A 146 13.32 -6.28 14.83
C ASN A 146 14.33 -5.74 13.80
N ILE A 147 14.53 -6.44 12.68
CA ILE A 147 15.48 -6.05 11.63
C ILE A 147 14.71 -5.34 10.52
N LEU A 148 15.01 -4.06 10.29
CA LEU A 148 14.58 -3.37 9.06
C LEU A 148 15.35 -3.96 7.88
N LEU A 149 14.66 -4.39 6.84
CA LEU A 149 15.30 -5.05 5.71
C LEU A 149 16.00 -4.01 4.83
N ASP A 150 17.24 -4.34 4.44
CA ASP A 150 18.09 -3.47 3.65
C ASP A 150 19.06 -4.31 2.80
N GLY A 151 18.82 -4.33 1.48
CA GLY A 151 19.60 -5.13 0.54
C GLY A 151 20.93 -4.51 0.13
N CYS A 152 21.23 -3.28 0.54
CA CYS A 152 22.44 -2.56 0.16
C CYS A 152 23.33 -2.16 1.36
N THR A 153 22.92 -2.56 2.56
CA THR A 153 23.67 -2.31 3.81
C THR A 153 25.03 -3.00 3.84
N THR A 154 25.96 -2.43 4.61
CA THR A 154 27.23 -3.08 4.97
C THR A 154 27.14 -3.95 6.23
N HIS A 155 26.02 -3.91 6.95
CA HIS A 155 25.84 -4.68 8.17
C HIS A 155 25.57 -6.16 7.84
N PRO A 156 26.48 -7.09 8.19
CA PRO A 156 26.39 -8.47 7.68
C PRO A 156 25.12 -9.20 8.09
N GLU A 157 24.66 -9.00 9.33
CA GLU A 157 23.42 -9.61 9.84
C GLU A 157 22.21 -9.14 9.03
N THR A 158 21.96 -7.83 8.98
CA THR A 158 20.86 -7.24 8.20
C THR A 158 20.90 -7.66 6.72
N LEU A 159 22.07 -7.66 6.10
CA LEU A 159 22.23 -8.04 4.69
C LEU A 159 21.87 -9.52 4.47
N SER A 160 22.38 -10.41 5.32
CA SER A 160 22.09 -11.85 5.25
C SER A 160 20.60 -12.15 5.47
N THR A 161 19.99 -11.52 6.48
CA THR A 161 18.55 -11.66 6.77
C THR A 161 17.71 -11.14 5.61
N THR A 162 18.06 -9.98 5.03
CA THR A 162 17.33 -9.40 3.89
C THR A 162 17.35 -10.34 2.68
N ARG A 163 18.53 -10.86 2.33
CA ARG A 163 18.66 -11.83 1.24
C ARG A 163 17.87 -13.11 1.51
N GLU A 164 17.91 -13.65 2.73
CA GLU A 164 17.12 -14.82 3.10
C GLU A 164 15.61 -14.57 2.96
N VAL A 165 15.13 -13.41 3.42
CA VAL A 165 13.72 -13.02 3.31
C VAL A 165 13.28 -12.87 1.86
N TRP A 166 14.09 -12.25 1.00
CA TRP A 166 13.79 -12.15 -0.43
C TRP A 166 13.77 -13.51 -1.14
N CYS A 167 14.66 -14.43 -0.77
CA CYS A 167 14.59 -15.80 -1.28
C CYS A 167 13.30 -16.51 -0.83
N LYS A 168 12.89 -16.37 0.44
CA LYS A 168 11.61 -16.91 0.93
C LYS A 168 10.41 -16.33 0.22
N LEU A 169 10.44 -15.02 -0.08
CA LEU A 169 9.40 -14.36 -0.84
C LEU A 169 9.27 -14.95 -2.25
N ALA A 170 10.39 -15.23 -2.91
CA ALA A 170 10.41 -15.90 -4.21
C ALA A 170 9.90 -17.35 -4.14
N ASP A 171 10.27 -18.09 -3.09
CA ASP A 171 9.75 -19.44 -2.84
C ASP A 171 8.23 -19.42 -2.68
N LEU A 172 7.70 -18.50 -1.87
CA LEU A 172 6.26 -18.30 -1.70
C LEU A 172 5.60 -17.89 -3.03
N GLY A 173 6.25 -17.03 -3.82
CA GLY A 173 5.78 -16.63 -5.16
C GLY A 173 5.60 -17.83 -6.09
N ARG A 174 6.53 -18.78 -6.08
CA ARG A 174 6.42 -20.03 -6.83
C ARG A 174 5.32 -20.94 -6.30
N GLU A 175 5.22 -21.05 -4.97
CA GLU A 175 4.22 -21.87 -4.31
C GLU A 175 2.79 -21.38 -4.58
N ILE A 176 2.58 -20.06 -4.55
CA ILE A 176 1.25 -19.47 -4.71
C ILE A 176 0.81 -19.37 -6.18
N LYS A 177 1.75 -19.35 -7.13
CA LYS A 177 1.47 -19.20 -8.57
C LYS A 177 0.35 -20.13 -9.10
N PRO A 178 0.32 -21.44 -8.80
CA PRO A 178 -0.71 -22.35 -9.30
C PRO A 178 -2.14 -22.04 -8.79
N HIS A 179 -2.26 -21.24 -7.73
CA HIS A 179 -3.54 -20.81 -7.17
C HIS A 179 -4.14 -19.60 -7.92
N PHE A 180 -3.41 -18.99 -8.84
CA PHE A 180 -3.85 -17.81 -9.58
C PHE A 180 -3.84 -18.06 -11.08
N GLU A 181 -5.02 -18.16 -11.68
CA GLU A 181 -5.18 -18.45 -13.11
C GLU A 181 -4.57 -17.35 -13.99
N GLY A 182 -4.59 -16.10 -13.51
CA GLY A 182 -3.96 -14.96 -14.18
C GLY A 182 -2.44 -15.10 -14.35
N ASN A 183 -1.78 -15.92 -13.53
CA ASN A 183 -0.34 -16.19 -13.62
C ASN A 183 0.00 -17.49 -14.35
N LYS A 184 -0.95 -18.17 -15.00
CA LYS A 184 -0.67 -19.44 -15.68
C LYS A 184 0.53 -19.36 -16.63
N ASP A 185 0.60 -18.29 -17.42
CA ASP A 185 1.67 -18.05 -18.41
C ASP A 185 2.52 -16.82 -18.07
N LYS A 186 2.42 -16.29 -16.83
CA LYS A 186 3.14 -15.11 -16.36
C LYS A 186 3.88 -15.40 -15.05
N PRO A 187 5.05 -14.78 -14.81
CA PRO A 187 5.68 -14.87 -13.50
C PRO A 187 4.82 -14.19 -12.43
N VAL A 188 5.01 -14.56 -11.16
CA VAL A 188 4.49 -13.80 -10.02
C VAL A 188 5.40 -12.60 -9.78
N LYS A 189 4.82 -11.39 -9.76
CA LYS A 189 5.59 -10.16 -9.51
C LYS A 189 5.92 -10.06 -8.01
N LEU A 190 7.16 -9.74 -7.69
CA LEU A 190 7.64 -9.51 -6.33
C LEU A 190 8.03 -8.05 -6.18
N VAL A 191 7.32 -7.31 -5.31
CA VAL A 191 7.63 -5.90 -5.02
C VAL A 191 8.66 -5.85 -3.90
N ILE A 192 9.79 -5.19 -4.19
CA ILE A 192 10.95 -5.09 -3.29
C ILE A 192 11.25 -3.62 -2.98
N HIS A 193 11.42 -3.32 -1.70
CA HIS A 193 12.08 -2.11 -1.22
C HIS A 193 13.59 -2.39 -1.11
N GLY A 194 14.40 -1.66 -1.88
CA GLY A 194 15.84 -1.95 -2.01
C GLY A 194 16.67 -1.72 -0.74
N GLY A 195 16.17 -0.94 0.22
CA GLY A 195 16.93 -0.54 1.40
C GLY A 195 17.54 0.87 1.27
N GLY A 196 18.72 1.05 1.87
CA GLY A 196 19.46 2.31 1.76
C GLY A 196 18.96 3.36 2.74
N TRP A 197 18.62 2.93 3.96
CA TRP A 197 18.03 3.80 4.98
C TRP A 197 19.10 4.56 5.75
N SER A 198 18.80 5.77 6.21
CA SER A 198 19.68 6.55 7.10
C SER A 198 18.86 7.30 8.15
N GLN A 199 19.29 7.30 9.41
CA GLN A 199 18.57 7.97 10.50
C GLN A 199 18.96 9.43 10.70
N VAL A 200 20.21 9.78 10.37
CA VAL A 200 20.78 11.10 10.74
C VAL A 200 20.70 12.08 9.58
N MET A 201 21.18 11.67 8.42
CA MET A 201 21.19 12.51 7.22
C MET A 201 21.21 11.63 5.97
N PRO A 202 20.68 12.11 4.84
CA PRO A 202 20.81 11.40 3.57
C PRO A 202 22.28 11.40 3.12
N LEU A 203 22.63 10.41 2.32
CA LEU A 203 23.90 10.36 1.61
C LEU A 203 23.95 11.39 0.49
N ASP A 204 25.14 11.94 0.29
CA ASP A 204 25.48 12.75 -0.88
C ASP A 204 25.18 11.97 -2.16
N PHE A 205 24.68 12.67 -3.18
CA PHE A 205 24.25 12.07 -4.45
C PHE A 205 25.33 11.14 -5.06
N ASP A 206 26.58 11.59 -5.12
CA ASP A 206 27.70 10.85 -5.71
C ASP A 206 28.03 9.53 -4.98
N LYS A 207 27.54 9.37 -3.74
CA LYS A 207 27.73 8.14 -2.95
C LYS A 207 26.57 7.15 -3.12
N ARG A 208 25.40 7.61 -3.58
CA ARG A 208 24.19 6.77 -3.66
C ARG A 208 24.34 5.62 -4.64
N TRP A 209 25.07 5.81 -5.75
CA TRP A 209 25.27 4.72 -6.72
C TRP A 209 25.94 3.48 -6.13
N THR A 210 26.81 3.63 -5.12
CA THR A 210 27.42 2.47 -4.45
C THR A 210 26.40 1.60 -3.71
N LEU A 211 25.24 2.15 -3.34
CA LEU A 211 24.12 1.38 -2.79
C LEU A 211 23.42 0.58 -3.89
N TYR A 212 23.24 1.16 -5.09
CA TYR A 212 22.67 0.44 -6.24
C TYR A 212 23.53 -0.75 -6.64
N GLU A 213 24.86 -0.61 -6.66
CA GLU A 213 25.78 -1.72 -6.96
C GLU A 213 25.58 -2.90 -5.98
N ARG A 214 25.48 -2.63 -4.67
CA ARG A 214 25.23 -3.67 -3.67
C ARG A 214 23.82 -4.25 -3.73
N LEU A 215 22.84 -3.42 -4.07
CA LEU A 215 21.47 -3.87 -4.28
C LEU A 215 21.43 -4.88 -5.42
N VAL A 216 22.09 -4.61 -6.55
CA VAL A 216 22.20 -5.54 -7.68
C VAL A 216 22.79 -6.88 -7.23
N ASP A 217 23.85 -6.87 -6.44
CA ASP A 217 24.44 -8.11 -5.89
C ASP A 217 23.43 -8.91 -5.04
N SER A 218 22.58 -8.22 -4.27
CA SER A 218 21.56 -8.85 -3.43
C SER A 218 20.37 -9.36 -4.24
N LEU A 219 19.87 -8.60 -5.22
CA LEU A 219 18.80 -9.03 -6.12
C LEU A 219 19.24 -10.22 -6.98
N GLY A 220 20.52 -10.26 -7.37
CA GLY A 220 21.11 -11.37 -8.11
C GLY A 220 21.18 -12.70 -7.34
N GLN A 221 20.92 -12.71 -6.02
CA GLN A 221 20.79 -13.94 -5.24
C GLN A 221 19.41 -14.59 -5.35
N ILE A 222 18.41 -13.88 -5.88
CA ILE A 222 17.05 -14.37 -5.98
C ILE A 222 16.93 -15.25 -7.22
N ASP A 223 16.47 -16.50 -7.04
CA ASP A 223 16.05 -17.34 -8.16
C ASP A 223 14.75 -16.78 -8.74
N GLN A 224 14.84 -16.24 -9.96
CA GLN A 224 13.74 -15.64 -10.70
C GLN A 224 12.94 -16.66 -11.55
N THR A 225 13.13 -17.96 -11.33
CA THR A 225 12.26 -18.98 -11.93
C THR A 225 10.83 -18.75 -11.46
N ASP A 226 9.92 -18.56 -12.42
CA ASP A 226 8.48 -18.32 -12.23
C ASP A 226 8.09 -17.05 -11.46
N VAL A 227 9.06 -16.19 -11.13
CA VAL A 227 8.83 -14.91 -10.43
C VAL A 227 9.56 -13.77 -11.14
N GLU A 228 9.09 -12.55 -10.95
CA GLU A 228 9.66 -11.34 -11.54
C GLU A 228 9.90 -10.33 -10.45
N VAL A 229 11.16 -9.94 -10.23
CA VAL A 229 11.52 -8.96 -9.20
C VAL A 229 11.35 -7.56 -9.75
N LEU A 230 10.57 -6.74 -9.02
CA LEU A 230 10.33 -5.34 -9.30
C LEU A 230 10.78 -4.50 -8.11
N VAL A 231 11.51 -3.42 -8.36
CA VAL A 231 11.94 -2.50 -7.30
C VAL A 231 11.05 -1.26 -7.31
N GLU A 232 10.50 -0.90 -6.16
CA GLU A 232 9.60 0.24 -6.02
C GLU A 232 10.36 1.55 -5.83
N ASN A 233 9.82 2.66 -6.38
CA ASN A 233 10.29 3.99 -6.00
C ASN A 233 9.91 4.31 -4.55
N MET A 234 10.82 4.91 -3.80
CA MET A 234 10.63 5.15 -2.36
C MET A 234 10.25 6.61 -2.07
N PRO A 235 9.53 6.90 -0.97
CA PRO A 235 9.33 8.26 -0.51
C PRO A 235 10.65 8.81 0.10
N PRO A 236 10.81 10.13 0.23
CA PRO A 236 12.04 10.73 0.77
C PRO A 236 12.22 10.49 2.27
N LEU A 237 11.11 10.46 3.00
CA LEU A 237 11.08 10.44 4.46
C LEU A 237 10.19 9.30 4.99
N PRO A 238 10.52 8.02 4.72
CA PRO A 238 9.73 6.90 5.18
C PRO A 238 9.70 6.81 6.71
N TRP A 239 8.61 6.24 7.24
CA TRP A 239 8.43 6.02 8.67
C TRP A 239 8.63 4.54 9.02
N PHE A 240 9.67 4.26 9.82
CA PHE A 240 10.01 2.92 10.30
C PHE A 240 10.12 2.91 11.83
N PHE A 241 9.58 1.89 12.48
CA PHE A 241 9.65 1.71 13.94
C PHE A 241 9.29 2.96 14.78
N SER A 242 8.35 3.77 14.29
CA SER A 242 7.92 5.05 14.91
C SER A 242 8.94 6.19 14.82
N GLU A 243 9.90 6.09 13.90
CA GLU A 243 10.86 7.13 13.57
C GLU A 243 10.78 7.48 12.08
N GLU A 244 11.16 8.70 11.75
CA GLU A 244 11.34 9.13 10.36
C GLU A 244 12.79 8.89 9.94
N TRP A 245 12.97 8.32 8.75
CA TRP A 245 14.27 7.97 8.18
C TRP A 245 14.44 8.66 6.82
N PHE A 246 15.65 8.66 6.29
CA PHE A 246 15.95 9.10 4.93
C PHE A 246 16.09 7.89 4.00
N SER A 247 15.37 7.93 2.88
CA SER A 247 15.66 7.05 1.75
C SER A 247 16.88 7.56 0.98
N ASN A 248 17.72 6.65 0.49
CA ASN A 248 18.84 6.99 -0.40
C ASN A 248 18.79 6.28 -1.76
N LEU A 249 17.82 5.39 -1.93
CA LEU A 249 17.64 4.55 -3.11
C LEU A 249 16.28 4.79 -3.73
N PHE A 250 16.21 4.62 -5.05
CA PHE A 250 14.96 4.59 -5.83
C PHE A 250 14.07 5.82 -5.65
N MET A 251 14.70 7.00 -5.62
CA MET A 251 13.99 8.29 -5.66
C MET A 251 14.37 9.09 -6.90
N ASP A 252 15.66 9.26 -7.16
CA ASP A 252 16.13 10.10 -8.25
C ASP A 252 15.93 9.42 -9.62
N ALA A 253 15.37 10.16 -10.59
CA ALA A 253 15.03 9.61 -11.90
C ALA A 253 16.27 9.17 -12.69
N ASP A 254 17.37 9.92 -12.64
CA ASP A 254 18.60 9.57 -13.37
C ASP A 254 19.20 8.26 -12.82
N LEU A 255 19.15 8.06 -11.51
CA LEU A 255 19.63 6.82 -10.88
C LEU A 255 18.71 5.62 -11.15
N ILE A 256 17.38 5.83 -11.17
CA ILE A 256 16.42 4.77 -11.49
C ILE A 256 16.56 4.35 -12.96
N GLU A 257 16.60 5.31 -13.90
CA GLU A 257 16.79 5.04 -15.33
C GLU A 257 18.10 4.28 -15.56
N ARG A 258 19.20 4.76 -14.98
CA ARG A 258 20.49 4.07 -15.07
C ARG A 258 20.43 2.63 -14.53
N PHE A 259 19.78 2.42 -13.39
CA PHE A 259 19.61 1.07 -12.83
C PHE A 259 18.83 0.17 -13.79
N VAL A 260 17.72 0.65 -14.36
CA VAL A 260 16.90 -0.12 -15.30
C VAL A 260 17.69 -0.43 -16.57
N GLU A 261 18.43 0.54 -17.12
CA GLU A 261 19.27 0.36 -18.30
C GLU A 261 20.40 -0.65 -18.07
N ASP A 262 21.10 -0.56 -16.93
CA ASP A 262 22.25 -1.40 -16.61
C ASP A 262 21.85 -2.85 -16.28
N THR A 263 20.63 -3.07 -15.74
CA THR A 263 20.24 -4.36 -15.15
C THR A 263 19.06 -5.06 -15.82
N GLY A 264 18.17 -4.30 -16.47
CA GLY A 264 16.93 -4.82 -17.06
C GLY A 264 15.81 -5.15 -16.06
N TYR A 265 16.00 -4.91 -14.75
CA TYR A 265 14.94 -5.04 -13.75
C TYR A 265 13.79 -4.09 -14.05
N GLY A 266 12.55 -4.54 -13.84
CA GLY A 266 11.38 -3.67 -13.90
C GLY A 266 11.20 -2.87 -12.61
N THR A 267 10.40 -1.81 -12.68
CA THR A 267 10.06 -1.01 -11.50
C THR A 267 8.58 -1.09 -11.16
N VAL A 268 8.29 -0.88 -9.87
CA VAL A 268 6.97 -0.47 -9.41
C VAL A 268 6.98 1.05 -9.26
N PHE A 269 5.93 1.70 -9.74
CA PHE A 269 5.75 3.12 -9.53
C PHE A 269 4.62 3.35 -8.54
N ASP A 270 4.93 3.91 -7.38
CA ASP A 270 3.96 4.47 -6.45
C ASP A 270 3.85 5.97 -6.65
N THR A 271 2.62 6.41 -6.94
CA THR A 271 2.32 7.81 -7.25
C THR A 271 2.51 8.72 -6.03
N SER A 272 2.21 8.23 -4.83
CA SER A 272 2.38 8.97 -3.58
C SER A 272 3.87 9.17 -3.27
N HIS A 273 4.69 8.12 -3.30
CA HIS A 273 6.14 8.18 -3.14
C HIS A 273 6.78 9.17 -4.11
N ALA A 274 6.39 9.09 -5.39
CA ALA A 274 6.85 10.01 -6.42
C ALA A 274 6.47 11.47 -6.08
N ALA A 275 5.21 11.72 -5.69
CA ALA A 275 4.75 13.05 -5.32
C ALA A 275 5.52 13.62 -4.11
N LEU A 276 5.70 12.81 -3.08
CA LEU A 276 6.41 13.19 -1.86
C LEU A 276 7.88 13.53 -2.17
N TYR A 277 8.54 12.71 -2.99
CA TYR A 277 9.91 12.98 -3.42
C TYR A 277 10.01 14.23 -4.31
N CYS A 278 9.10 14.41 -5.27
CA CYS A 278 9.10 15.60 -6.12
C CYS A 278 8.96 16.88 -5.31
N ASN A 279 8.07 16.88 -4.30
CA ASN A 279 7.93 17.99 -3.36
C ASN A 279 9.20 18.23 -2.54
N TYR A 280 9.84 17.16 -2.06
CA TYR A 280 11.09 17.24 -1.29
C TYR A 280 12.25 17.81 -2.12
N ALA A 281 12.39 17.36 -3.36
CA ALA A 281 13.48 17.76 -4.27
C ALA A 281 13.19 19.08 -5.02
N GLY A 282 11.94 19.56 -5.01
CA GLY A 282 11.54 20.76 -5.74
C GLY A 282 11.52 20.57 -7.26
N ILE A 283 11.18 19.36 -7.72
CA ILE A 283 11.11 19.00 -9.15
C ILE A 283 9.67 18.82 -9.61
N ASP A 284 9.43 18.92 -10.92
CA ASP A 284 8.09 18.79 -11.50
C ASP A 284 7.63 17.32 -11.49
N GLN A 285 6.46 17.08 -10.88
CA GLN A 285 5.91 15.75 -10.73
C GLN A 285 5.51 15.11 -12.07
N THR A 286 5.02 15.91 -13.02
CA THR A 286 4.57 15.39 -14.32
C THR A 286 5.78 14.97 -15.14
N GLU A 287 6.84 15.78 -15.18
CA GLU A 287 8.10 15.45 -15.83
C GLU A 287 8.73 14.19 -15.22
N TYR A 288 8.80 14.11 -13.89
CA TYR A 288 9.33 12.94 -13.19
C TYR A 288 8.55 11.65 -13.53
N MET A 289 7.21 11.72 -13.50
CA MET A 289 6.36 10.60 -13.87
C MET A 289 6.55 10.19 -15.34
N GLU A 290 6.55 11.15 -16.27
CA GLU A 290 6.70 10.88 -17.71
C GLU A 290 8.03 10.20 -18.05
N ARG A 291 9.10 10.52 -17.30
CA ARG A 291 10.40 9.88 -17.40
C ARG A 291 10.38 8.42 -16.96
N LEU A 292 9.79 8.12 -15.81
CA LEU A 292 9.86 6.79 -15.20
C LEU A 292 8.78 5.82 -15.66
N ILE A 293 7.58 6.30 -16.03
CA ILE A 293 6.45 5.44 -16.41
C ILE A 293 6.75 4.42 -17.53
N PRO A 294 7.69 4.63 -18.49
CA PRO A 294 8.05 3.61 -19.48
C PRO A 294 8.76 2.37 -18.88
N THR A 295 9.39 2.49 -17.71
CA THR A 295 10.10 1.37 -17.05
C THR A 295 9.20 0.53 -16.14
N VAL A 296 7.97 1.01 -15.91
CA VAL A 296 7.05 0.49 -14.90
C VAL A 296 6.35 -0.76 -15.40
N ARG A 297 6.37 -1.81 -14.58
CA ARG A 297 5.66 -3.08 -14.85
C ARG A 297 4.47 -3.32 -13.93
N TYR A 298 4.33 -2.47 -12.91
CA TYR A 298 3.25 -2.52 -11.93
C TYR A 298 3.08 -1.13 -11.27
N LEU A 299 1.85 -0.69 -11.05
CA LEU A 299 1.55 0.68 -10.61
C LEU A 299 0.78 0.64 -9.29
N HIS A 300 1.33 1.26 -8.25
CA HIS A 300 0.60 1.60 -7.03
C HIS A 300 0.04 3.02 -7.17
N VAL A 301 -1.23 3.19 -6.83
CA VAL A 301 -1.92 4.46 -6.96
C VAL A 301 -2.58 4.84 -5.64
N SER A 302 -2.11 5.96 -5.13
CA SER A 302 -2.66 6.70 -4.01
C SER A 302 -2.31 8.17 -4.17
N ASP A 303 -3.07 9.05 -3.52
CA ASP A 303 -2.77 10.48 -3.54
C ASP A 303 -1.68 10.82 -2.52
N GLY A 304 -0.99 11.94 -2.73
CA GLY A 304 0.14 12.36 -1.94
C GLY A 304 0.08 13.86 -1.65
N LEU A 305 0.49 14.25 -0.44
CA LEU A 305 0.55 15.66 -0.03
C LEU A 305 1.84 15.97 0.73
N GLY A 306 2.53 17.04 0.33
CA GLY A 306 3.75 17.48 1.00
C GLY A 306 4.84 16.42 0.93
N VAL A 307 5.52 16.15 2.05
CA VAL A 307 6.63 15.19 2.14
C VAL A 307 6.31 13.98 3.03
N ASP A 308 5.11 13.96 3.65
CA ASP A 308 4.72 13.04 4.72
C ASP A 308 3.23 12.63 4.68
N GLY A 309 2.45 13.17 3.73
CA GLY A 309 1.07 12.79 3.46
C GLY A 309 0.99 11.66 2.45
N GLU A 310 1.48 10.48 2.83
CA GLU A 310 1.58 9.27 2.01
C GLU A 310 0.25 8.48 1.98
N GLY A 311 -0.09 7.85 0.85
CA GLY A 311 -1.16 6.86 0.79
C GLY A 311 -2.57 7.46 0.94
N LEU A 312 -2.76 8.74 0.61
CA LEU A 312 -4.03 9.43 0.77
C LEU A 312 -5.07 8.95 -0.23
N GLN A 313 -6.34 9.20 0.07
CA GLN A 313 -7.42 8.92 -0.87
C GLN A 313 -7.34 9.86 -2.09
N ILE A 314 -7.72 9.35 -3.27
CA ILE A 314 -7.72 10.06 -4.55
C ILE A 314 -8.53 11.35 -4.44
N GLY A 315 -7.88 12.49 -4.70
CA GLY A 315 -8.46 13.84 -4.63
C GLY A 315 -8.29 14.53 -3.27
N GLU A 316 -7.63 13.90 -2.29
CA GLU A 316 -7.32 14.52 -0.99
C GLU A 316 -5.94 15.18 -0.95
N GLY A 317 -5.04 14.77 -1.86
CA GLY A 317 -3.69 15.28 -1.98
C GLY A 317 -3.54 16.32 -3.11
N THR A 318 -2.40 16.28 -3.78
CA THR A 318 -2.00 17.27 -4.81
C THR A 318 -1.69 16.66 -6.17
N ILE A 319 -1.79 15.33 -6.32
CA ILE A 319 -1.40 14.66 -7.56
C ILE A 319 -2.41 14.95 -8.67
N ASP A 320 -1.93 15.41 -9.83
CA ASP A 320 -2.73 15.41 -11.05
C ASP A 320 -2.66 14.03 -11.73
N PHE A 321 -3.74 13.26 -11.63
CA PHE A 321 -3.81 11.92 -12.21
C PHE A 321 -4.14 11.93 -13.71
N LYS A 322 -4.54 13.05 -14.30
CA LYS A 322 -4.93 13.08 -15.74
C LYS A 322 -3.79 12.70 -16.68
N PRO A 323 -2.55 13.20 -16.50
CA PRO A 323 -1.43 12.80 -17.35
C PRO A 323 -1.14 11.30 -17.30
N LEU A 324 -1.38 10.63 -16.16
CA LEU A 324 -1.16 9.20 -16.00
C LEU A 324 -2.09 8.35 -16.88
N ALA A 325 -3.31 8.83 -17.15
CA ALA A 325 -4.32 8.13 -17.96
C ALA A 325 -3.77 7.65 -19.31
N LYS A 326 -2.96 8.47 -19.99
CA LYS A 326 -2.36 8.15 -21.30
C LYS A 326 -1.36 6.98 -21.24
N HIS A 327 -0.85 6.69 -20.06
CA HIS A 327 0.11 5.62 -19.84
C HIS A 327 -0.53 4.32 -19.34
N VAL A 328 -1.72 4.37 -18.74
CA VAL A 328 -2.44 3.17 -18.27
C VAL A 328 -3.57 2.71 -19.18
N LYS A 329 -4.32 3.62 -19.80
CA LYS A 329 -5.55 3.29 -20.53
C LYS A 329 -5.26 2.37 -21.72
N GLY A 330 -5.90 1.21 -21.73
CA GLY A 330 -5.75 0.20 -22.79
C GLY A 330 -4.39 -0.50 -22.84
N LYS A 331 -3.53 -0.33 -21.82
CA LYS A 331 -2.26 -1.05 -21.72
C LYS A 331 -2.36 -2.27 -20.81
N ASP A 332 -1.44 -3.22 -21.00
CA ASP A 332 -1.27 -4.35 -20.09
C ASP A 332 -0.45 -3.94 -18.85
N LEU A 333 -1.01 -3.04 -18.03
CA LEU A 333 -0.40 -2.55 -16.80
C LEU A 333 -1.42 -2.61 -15.67
N ASN A 334 -1.13 -3.41 -14.64
CA ASN A 334 -1.96 -3.49 -13.44
C ASN A 334 -1.83 -2.22 -12.59
N VAL A 335 -2.95 -1.80 -12.02
CA VAL A 335 -3.11 -0.57 -11.25
C VAL A 335 -3.69 -0.93 -9.87
N ALA A 336 -2.82 -1.14 -8.90
CA ALA A 336 -3.21 -1.40 -7.51
C ALA A 336 -3.52 -0.09 -6.78
N THR A 337 -4.66 -0.01 -6.11
CA THR A 337 -4.96 1.13 -5.23
C THR A 337 -4.35 0.91 -3.84
N GLU A 338 -3.34 1.69 -3.49
CA GLU A 338 -2.60 1.61 -2.21
C GLU A 338 -3.08 2.69 -1.23
N ILE A 339 -4.36 2.63 -0.87
CA ILE A 339 -4.90 3.61 0.08
C ILE A 339 -4.54 3.20 1.51
N TRP A 340 -4.01 4.12 2.30
CA TRP A 340 -3.73 3.86 3.71
C TRP A 340 -5.02 3.47 4.44
N GLN A 341 -4.99 2.30 5.08
CA GLN A 341 -6.17 1.66 5.69
C GLN A 341 -7.34 1.39 4.71
N GLY A 342 -7.08 1.32 3.41
CA GLY A 342 -8.09 1.09 2.39
C GLY A 342 -8.84 -0.24 2.55
N HIS A 343 -8.22 -1.23 3.19
CA HIS A 343 -8.79 -2.54 3.50
C HIS A 343 -9.95 -2.47 4.50
N LYS A 344 -10.04 -1.40 5.30
CA LYS A 344 -11.09 -1.26 6.31
C LYS A 344 -12.48 -1.32 5.68
N TYR A 345 -13.43 -1.84 6.48
CA TYR A 345 -14.83 -1.94 6.09
C TYR A 345 -15.05 -2.75 4.81
N GLY A 346 -14.18 -3.71 4.53
CA GLY A 346 -14.23 -4.50 3.30
C GLY A 346 -13.70 -3.70 2.10
N GLY A 347 -12.51 -3.14 2.19
CA GLY A 347 -11.84 -2.54 1.03
C GLY A 347 -12.46 -1.23 0.52
N GLU A 348 -13.28 -0.55 1.31
CA GLU A 348 -14.06 0.62 0.85
C GLU A 348 -13.17 1.73 0.27
N GLY A 349 -11.99 1.94 0.87
CA GLY A 349 -11.03 2.93 0.39
C GLY A 349 -10.47 2.58 -0.99
N PHE A 350 -10.22 1.30 -1.25
CA PHE A 350 -9.72 0.82 -2.55
C PHE A 350 -10.74 1.02 -3.67
N TYR A 351 -11.99 0.60 -3.44
CA TYR A 351 -13.03 0.75 -4.45
C TYR A 351 -13.41 2.21 -4.70
N THR A 352 -13.42 3.06 -3.66
CA THR A 352 -13.58 4.51 -3.83
C THR A 352 -12.48 5.09 -4.71
N ALA A 353 -11.22 4.66 -4.52
CA ALA A 353 -10.10 5.10 -5.34
C ALA A 353 -10.28 4.68 -6.80
N ILE A 354 -10.67 3.42 -7.06
CA ILE A 354 -10.98 2.91 -8.40
C ILE A 354 -12.05 3.77 -9.08
N GLU A 355 -13.16 4.07 -8.39
CA GLU A 355 -14.25 4.87 -8.95
C GLU A 355 -13.80 6.29 -9.31
N ARG A 356 -13.07 6.95 -8.41
CA ARG A 356 -12.57 8.31 -8.62
C ARG A 356 -11.55 8.37 -9.75
N LEU A 357 -10.60 7.43 -9.80
CA LEU A 357 -9.61 7.34 -10.87
C LEU A 357 -10.27 7.08 -12.22
N ALA A 358 -11.23 6.15 -12.26
CA ALA A 358 -11.98 5.87 -13.48
C ALA A 358 -12.72 7.12 -13.98
N GLU A 359 -13.29 7.95 -13.09
CA GLU A 359 -13.91 9.22 -13.48
C GLU A 359 -12.88 10.22 -14.02
N ILE A 360 -11.71 10.35 -13.39
CA ILE A 360 -10.64 11.24 -13.84
C ILE A 360 -10.06 10.82 -15.19
N TRP A 361 -10.02 9.51 -15.47
CA TRP A 361 -9.44 8.92 -16.69
C TRP A 361 -10.44 8.63 -17.81
N LYS A 362 -11.73 8.98 -17.63
CA LYS A 362 -12.73 8.99 -18.71
C LYS A 362 -12.24 9.86 -19.85
#